data_AF-A0A644TJK4-F1
#
_entry.id   AF-A0A644TJK4-F1
#
_cell.length_a   1.000
_cell.length_b   1.000
_cell.length_c   1.000
_cell.angle_alpha   90.00
_cell.angle_beta   90.00
_cell.angle_gamma   90.00
#
_symmetry.space_group_name_H-M   'P 1'
#
loop_
_entity.id
_entity.type
_entity.pdbx_description
1 polymer ?
#
loop_
_entity_poly.entity_id
_entity_poly.type
_entity_poly.pdbx_seq_one_letter_code
_entity_poly.pdbx_strand_id
1 'polypeptide(L)'
;MRTAFICYRGFQVLNCINFVYNNIRGTAGSSDIYIVDEFFDDKDIAERLRKTAIFNKVILVKDIPDRSLSFNRHFGQVLPKKYLQYRLGLKKEPISDYKQLVTCGWNKLFIRYAEFLKGKDIKIIFLDDGIVSYVGNMRDNEYPGLINKKIKPFFGKGAHSIKIDELYLNNIAQNQSSMVDHVRELPKLVNAKKEFKELLNYVFGYNEKCLNTKYVFLDQFTNNDINMEKVISKAALWGKIAAFVPKGELLVRLHPHDTGTMDLPGVFFDKKRSLWELVCINEVNDKNVLIGYCSTALITPKFIFDEEPIIICLYKLVEFRNKEKAQEIDNVFMQLRESYRRKERVIIPGNITELESVLEKISLLK
;
A
#
# COMPACT_ATOMS: atom_id res chain seq x y z
N MET A 1 6.78 -12.09 22.27
CA MET A 1 6.33 -13.37 21.67
C MET A 1 6.99 -13.46 20.29
N ARG A 2 7.58 -14.59 19.88
CA ARG A 2 8.37 -14.56 18.64
C ARG A 2 7.49 -14.37 17.41
N THR A 3 7.75 -13.31 16.65
CA THR A 3 6.90 -12.86 15.54
C THR A 3 7.69 -12.75 14.24
N ALA A 4 7.10 -13.20 13.14
CA ALA A 4 7.61 -12.98 11.80
C ALA A 4 6.75 -11.98 11.04
N PHE A 5 7.38 -10.94 10.49
CA PHE A 5 6.76 -10.00 9.57
C PHE A 5 7.18 -10.34 8.14
N ILE A 6 6.24 -10.41 7.20
CA ILE A 6 6.51 -10.64 5.79
C ILE A 6 5.95 -9.46 4.99
N CYS A 7 6.82 -8.81 4.21
CA CYS A 7 6.46 -7.66 3.40
C CYS A 7 7.16 -7.66 2.04
N TYR A 8 6.57 -6.98 1.07
CA TYR A 8 7.03 -6.91 -0.33
C TYR A 8 6.79 -5.53 -0.95
N ARG A 9 6.45 -4.51 -0.13
CA ARG A 9 6.31 -3.10 -0.53
C ARG A 9 6.76 -2.17 0.60
N GLY A 10 7.20 -0.96 0.25
CA GLY A 10 7.64 0.05 1.23
C GLY A 10 6.59 0.41 2.28
N PHE A 11 5.32 0.60 1.87
CA PHE A 11 4.23 0.90 2.81
C PHE A 11 4.03 -0.21 3.86
N GLN A 12 4.20 -1.46 3.47
CA GLN A 12 4.11 -2.61 4.37
C GLN A 12 5.25 -2.62 5.39
N VAL A 13 6.48 -2.29 4.96
CA VAL A 13 7.62 -2.12 5.87
C VAL A 13 7.31 -1.03 6.91
N LEU A 14 6.71 0.09 6.47
CA LEU A 14 6.32 1.18 7.37
C LEU A 14 5.30 0.72 8.42
N ASN A 15 4.25 -0.01 8.01
CA ASN A 15 3.26 -0.55 8.96
C ASN A 15 3.89 -1.58 9.93
N CYS A 16 4.80 -2.43 9.45
CA CYS A 16 5.55 -3.36 10.31
C CYS A 16 6.39 -2.61 11.35
N ILE A 17 7.09 -1.55 10.95
CA ILE A 17 7.87 -0.70 11.87
C ILE A 17 6.96 -0.06 12.91
N ASN A 18 5.83 0.52 12.50
CA ASN A 18 4.84 1.11 13.41
C ASN A 18 4.33 0.07 14.44
N PHE A 19 4.05 -1.15 13.98
CA PHE A 19 3.57 -2.24 14.83
C PHE A 19 4.60 -2.63 15.91
N VAL A 20 5.85 -2.82 15.52
CA VAL A 20 6.91 -3.26 16.45
C VAL A 20 7.37 -2.14 17.37
N TYR A 21 7.52 -0.92 16.84
CA TYR A 21 7.95 0.25 17.63
C TYR A 21 7.00 0.55 18.79
N ASN A 22 5.69 0.39 18.55
CA ASN A 22 4.66 0.56 19.59
C ASN A 22 4.42 -0.70 20.42
N ASN A 23 5.28 -1.72 20.30
CA ASN A 23 5.23 -2.97 21.03
C ASN A 23 3.86 -3.67 21.01
N ILE A 24 3.14 -3.55 19.90
CA ILE A 24 1.83 -4.17 19.76
C ILE A 24 2.00 -5.68 19.90
N ARG A 25 1.21 -6.31 20.77
CA ARG A 25 1.29 -7.76 21.06
C ARG A 25 2.63 -8.25 21.64
N GLY A 26 3.42 -7.36 22.25
CA GLY A 26 4.70 -7.75 22.84
C GLY A 26 5.74 -8.15 21.79
N THR A 27 5.77 -7.43 20.67
CA THR A 27 6.63 -7.69 19.51
C THR A 27 8.02 -7.07 19.63
N ALA A 28 8.20 -6.04 20.48
CA ALA A 28 9.51 -5.42 20.68
C ALA A 28 10.54 -6.45 21.16
N GLY A 29 11.75 -6.41 20.57
CA GLY A 29 12.86 -7.33 20.90
C GLY A 29 12.63 -8.81 20.58
N SER A 30 11.52 -9.17 19.92
CA SER A 30 11.19 -10.57 19.58
C SER A 30 10.66 -10.76 18.15
N SER A 31 10.95 -9.80 17.27
CA SER A 31 10.42 -9.77 15.92
C SER A 31 11.50 -9.90 14.86
N ASP A 32 11.26 -10.76 13.88
CA ASP A 32 12.07 -10.92 12.67
C ASP A 32 11.25 -10.39 11.47
N ILE A 33 11.89 -9.76 10.49
CA ILE A 33 11.23 -9.28 9.27
C ILE A 33 11.86 -9.89 8.01
N TYR A 34 11.00 -10.32 7.09
CA TYR A 34 11.31 -10.85 5.78
C TYR A 34 10.84 -9.85 4.72
N ILE A 35 11.79 -9.25 4.02
CA ILE A 35 11.55 -8.29 2.95
C ILE A 35 11.75 -9.03 1.62
N VAL A 36 10.71 -9.18 0.82
CA VAL A 36 10.82 -9.81 -0.50
C VAL A 36 11.35 -8.77 -1.51
N ASP A 37 12.33 -9.18 -2.30
CA ASP A 37 13.04 -8.39 -3.31
C ASP A 37 12.13 -8.11 -4.52
N GLU A 38 11.14 -7.23 -4.36
CA GLU A 38 10.05 -6.94 -5.32
C GLU A 38 9.85 -5.43 -5.58
N PHE A 39 10.50 -4.54 -4.83
CA PHE A 39 10.25 -3.09 -4.93
C PHE A 39 11.52 -2.25 -4.84
N PHE A 40 11.43 -1.00 -5.32
CA PHE A 40 12.59 -0.11 -5.38
C PHE A 40 13.18 0.17 -3.99
N ASP A 41 14.52 0.21 -3.91
CA ASP A 41 15.31 0.44 -2.69
C ASP A 41 15.14 -0.59 -1.56
N ASP A 42 14.56 -1.77 -1.82
CA ASP A 42 14.38 -2.81 -0.80
C ASP A 42 15.68 -3.24 -0.09
N LYS A 43 16.79 -3.35 -0.81
CA LYS A 43 18.13 -3.65 -0.28
C LYS A 43 18.61 -2.57 0.68
N ASP A 44 18.52 -1.32 0.24
CA ASP A 44 18.94 -0.15 1.00
C ASP A 44 18.09 0.04 2.25
N ILE A 45 16.77 -0.17 2.13
CA ILE A 45 15.83 -0.18 3.25
C ILE A 45 16.20 -1.31 4.22
N ALA A 46 16.45 -2.52 3.73
CA ALA A 46 16.86 -3.64 4.58
C ALA A 46 18.16 -3.36 5.33
N GLU A 47 19.16 -2.76 4.67
CA GLU A 47 20.43 -2.39 5.28
C GLU A 47 20.28 -1.33 6.36
N ARG A 48 19.53 -0.26 6.09
CA ARG A 48 19.27 0.79 7.09
C ARG A 48 18.45 0.23 8.25
N LEU A 49 17.44 -0.61 7.98
CA LEU A 49 16.62 -1.25 9.01
C LEU A 49 17.44 -2.18 9.92
N ARG A 50 18.45 -2.91 9.41
CA ARG A 50 19.37 -3.69 10.27
C ARG A 50 20.08 -2.83 11.30
N LYS A 51 20.40 -1.59 10.95
CA LYS A 51 21.13 -0.66 11.82
C LYS A 51 20.25 -0.04 12.91
N THR A 52 18.91 -0.17 12.84
CA THR A 52 18.00 0.40 13.84
C THR A 52 17.71 -0.53 15.02
N ALA A 53 18.02 -1.82 14.88
CA ALA A 53 17.72 -2.87 15.87
C ALA A 53 16.22 -2.99 16.26
N ILE A 54 15.29 -2.46 15.45
CA ILE A 54 13.83 -2.64 15.67
C ILE A 54 13.44 -4.11 15.53
N PHE A 55 14.05 -4.79 14.56
CA PHE A 55 13.89 -6.21 14.32
C PHE A 55 15.17 -6.94 14.72
N ASN A 56 15.03 -8.11 15.32
CA ASN A 56 16.14 -8.99 15.68
C ASN A 56 16.88 -9.48 14.43
N LYS A 57 16.12 -9.80 13.37
CA LYS A 57 16.66 -10.18 12.07
C LYS A 57 15.91 -9.46 10.96
N VAL A 58 16.67 -8.93 9.99
CA VAL A 58 16.14 -8.37 8.74
C VAL A 58 16.67 -9.21 7.58
N ILE A 59 15.80 -10.02 7.02
CA ILE A 59 16.12 -11.03 6.01
C ILE A 59 15.58 -10.55 4.67
N LEU A 60 16.49 -10.31 3.72
CA LEU A 60 16.11 -10.04 2.33
C LEU A 60 15.90 -11.38 1.61
N VAL A 61 14.72 -11.57 1.04
CA VAL A 61 14.31 -12.79 0.35
C VAL A 61 14.22 -12.49 -1.13
N LYS A 62 15.08 -13.11 -1.94
CA LYS A 62 15.03 -12.94 -3.40
C LYS A 62 13.66 -13.33 -3.94
N ASP A 63 13.09 -12.50 -4.81
CA ASP A 63 11.98 -12.96 -5.62
C ASP A 63 12.48 -13.96 -6.67
N ILE A 64 11.63 -14.94 -6.98
CA ILE A 64 11.93 -15.96 -7.99
C ILE A 64 10.89 -15.82 -9.09
N PRO A 65 11.30 -15.41 -10.31
CA PRO A 65 10.38 -15.18 -11.40
C PRO A 65 9.54 -16.42 -11.73
N ASP A 66 8.27 -16.18 -12.03
CA ASP A 66 7.29 -17.20 -12.44
C ASP A 66 7.66 -17.94 -13.74
N ARG A 67 8.71 -17.54 -14.47
CA ARG A 67 9.19 -18.25 -15.67
C ARG A 67 9.99 -19.53 -15.40
N SER A 68 10.34 -19.83 -14.15
CA SER A 68 10.95 -21.13 -13.77
C SER A 68 9.91 -22.24 -13.46
N LEU A 69 8.63 -22.01 -13.77
CA LEU A 69 7.51 -22.80 -13.26
C LEU A 69 7.05 -23.94 -14.18
N SER A 70 7.59 -25.13 -13.91
CA SER A 70 6.73 -26.26 -13.58
C SER A 70 7.10 -26.79 -12.19
N PHE A 71 8.41 -26.96 -11.96
CA PHE A 71 8.96 -27.58 -10.76
C PHE A 71 8.74 -26.75 -9.49
N ASN A 72 9.08 -25.46 -9.46
CA ASN A 72 8.96 -24.62 -8.25
C ASN A 72 7.50 -24.36 -7.81
N ARG A 73 6.55 -24.30 -8.76
CA ARG A 73 5.12 -24.08 -8.46
C ARG A 73 4.50 -25.26 -7.74
N HIS A 74 4.88 -26.46 -8.15
CA HIS A 74 4.36 -27.73 -7.62
C HIS A 74 5.12 -28.10 -6.35
N PHE A 75 6.45 -27.91 -6.33
CA PHE A 75 7.29 -28.19 -5.17
C PHE A 75 6.88 -27.39 -3.92
N GLY A 76 6.56 -26.10 -4.06
CA GLY A 76 6.06 -25.29 -2.94
C GLY A 76 4.69 -25.72 -2.43
N GLN A 77 3.84 -26.31 -3.27
CA GLN A 77 2.53 -26.82 -2.88
C GLN A 77 2.65 -28.12 -2.09
N VAL A 78 3.57 -29.01 -2.49
CA VAL A 78 3.74 -30.33 -1.85
C VAL A 78 4.62 -30.24 -0.60
N LEU A 79 5.71 -29.46 -0.63
CA LEU A 79 6.72 -29.42 0.43
C LEU A 79 7.02 -27.98 0.90
N PRO A 80 6.10 -27.33 1.65
CA PRO A 80 6.26 -25.93 2.06
C PRO A 80 7.53 -25.69 2.88
N LYS A 81 7.94 -26.64 3.73
CA LYS A 81 9.21 -26.59 4.47
C LYS A 81 10.43 -26.48 3.54
N LYS A 82 10.52 -27.36 2.53
CA LYS A 82 11.66 -27.35 1.60
C LYS A 82 11.66 -26.09 0.73
N TYR A 83 10.49 -25.62 0.32
CA TYR A 83 10.35 -24.36 -0.40
C TYR A 83 10.84 -23.18 0.43
N LEU A 84 10.43 -23.07 1.69
CA LEU A 84 10.89 -22.01 2.59
C LEU A 84 12.39 -22.11 2.83
N GLN A 85 12.92 -23.32 3.07
CA GLN A 85 14.37 -23.51 3.21
C GLN A 85 15.14 -23.02 1.99
N TYR A 86 14.68 -23.37 0.79
CA TYR A 86 15.26 -22.90 -0.46
C TYR A 86 15.16 -21.37 -0.62
N ARG A 87 13.96 -20.79 -0.44
CA ARG A 87 13.73 -19.34 -0.58
C ARG A 87 14.54 -18.51 0.40
N LEU A 88 14.69 -19.00 1.62
CA LEU A 88 15.42 -18.32 2.69
C LEU A 88 16.93 -18.61 2.65
N GLY A 89 17.42 -19.38 1.67
CA GLY A 89 18.83 -19.78 1.60
C GLY A 89 19.27 -20.73 2.72
N LEU A 90 18.32 -21.29 3.48
CA LEU A 90 18.54 -22.22 4.57
C LEU A 90 18.80 -23.61 3.98
N LYS A 91 20.05 -23.88 3.61
CA LYS A 91 20.45 -25.14 2.95
C LYS A 91 19.92 -26.38 3.71
N LYS A 92 19.93 -26.36 5.06
CA LYS A 92 19.29 -27.36 5.95
C LYS A 92 18.86 -26.81 7.32
N GLU A 93 19.01 -25.52 7.56
CA GLU A 93 18.73 -24.93 8.87
C GLU A 93 17.23 -25.00 9.21
N PRO A 94 16.88 -25.11 10.51
CA PRO A 94 15.51 -25.10 10.94
C PRO A 94 14.88 -23.74 10.63
N ILE A 95 13.70 -23.79 10.02
CA ILE A 95 12.83 -22.62 9.91
C ILE A 95 12.41 -22.24 11.33
N SER A 96 12.54 -20.96 11.65
CA SER A 96 12.20 -20.47 12.98
C SER A 96 10.72 -20.73 13.31
N ASP A 97 10.49 -21.22 14.53
CA ASP A 97 9.14 -21.45 15.04
C ASP A 97 8.61 -20.12 15.62
N TYR A 98 7.67 -19.54 14.90
CA TYR A 98 7.02 -18.30 15.30
C TYR A 98 5.68 -18.61 15.96
N LYS A 99 5.25 -17.72 16.85
CA LYS A 99 3.92 -17.74 17.49
C LYS A 99 2.97 -16.72 16.87
N GLN A 100 3.51 -15.80 16.08
CA GLN A 100 2.73 -14.87 15.26
C GLN A 100 3.35 -14.75 13.87
N LEU A 101 2.49 -14.69 12.85
CA LEU A 101 2.85 -14.36 11.48
C LEU A 101 2.05 -13.13 11.05
N VAL A 102 2.76 -12.08 10.66
CA VAL A 102 2.21 -10.78 10.30
C VAL A 102 2.52 -10.47 8.84
N THR A 103 1.52 -10.05 8.07
CA THR A 103 1.66 -9.64 6.67
C THR A 103 0.72 -8.47 6.37
N CYS A 104 0.83 -7.83 5.20
CA CYS A 104 -0.16 -6.85 4.73
C CYS A 104 -0.97 -7.38 3.54
N GLY A 105 -0.55 -8.48 2.91
CA GLY A 105 -1.27 -9.06 1.77
C GLY A 105 -0.88 -10.51 1.49
N TRP A 106 -1.35 -11.05 0.37
CA TRP A 106 -1.29 -12.49 0.07
C TRP A 106 -0.12 -12.90 -0.82
N ASN A 107 1.11 -12.53 -0.44
CA ASN A 107 2.28 -12.98 -1.19
C ASN A 107 2.57 -14.48 -1.00
N LYS A 108 3.28 -15.06 -1.97
CA LYS A 108 3.60 -16.49 -1.99
C LYS A 108 4.41 -16.92 -0.77
N LEU A 109 5.36 -16.09 -0.31
CA LEU A 109 6.18 -16.40 0.86
C LEU A 109 5.31 -16.57 2.12
N PHE A 110 4.41 -15.63 2.38
CA PHE A 110 3.45 -15.69 3.47
C PHE A 110 2.58 -16.94 3.40
N ILE A 111 1.96 -17.22 2.25
CA ILE A 111 1.10 -18.41 2.09
C ILE A 111 1.85 -19.68 2.44
N ARG A 112 3.10 -19.83 1.97
CA ARG A 112 3.91 -21.02 2.27
C ARG A 112 4.35 -21.09 3.73
N TYR A 113 4.64 -19.95 4.34
CA TYR A 113 4.96 -19.89 5.77
C TYR A 113 3.76 -20.30 6.62
N ALA A 114 2.57 -19.79 6.32
CA ALA A 114 1.33 -20.15 7.00
C ALA A 114 1.00 -21.65 6.82
N GLU A 115 1.14 -22.18 5.60
CA GLU A 115 0.98 -23.63 5.34
C GLU A 115 1.96 -24.50 6.13
N PHE A 116 3.22 -24.05 6.28
CA PHE A 116 4.23 -24.75 7.07
C PHE A 116 3.92 -24.76 8.57
N LEU A 117 3.33 -23.68 9.08
CA LEU A 117 2.94 -23.55 10.49
C LEU A 117 1.56 -24.13 10.79
N LYS A 118 0.85 -24.66 9.79
CA LYS A 118 -0.48 -25.25 9.96
C LYS A 118 -0.46 -26.39 10.99
N GLY A 119 -1.46 -26.40 11.87
CA GLY A 119 -1.55 -27.36 12.97
C GLY A 119 -0.75 -26.97 14.21
N LYS A 120 0.02 -25.87 14.16
CA LYS A 120 0.62 -25.24 15.34
C LYS A 120 -0.32 -24.18 15.91
N ASP A 121 -0.13 -23.87 17.18
CA ASP A 121 -0.72 -22.69 17.82
C ASP A 121 -0.01 -21.42 17.32
N ILE A 122 -0.48 -20.91 16.17
CA ILE A 122 0.04 -19.75 15.45
C ILE A 122 -1.07 -18.72 15.28
N LYS A 123 -0.76 -17.45 15.54
CA LYS A 123 -1.66 -16.34 15.25
C LYS A 123 -1.30 -15.68 13.91
N ILE A 124 -2.27 -15.52 13.03
CA ILE A 124 -2.13 -14.87 11.72
C ILE A 124 -2.74 -13.47 11.78
N ILE A 125 -1.92 -12.44 11.51
CA ILE A 125 -2.33 -11.04 11.61
C ILE A 125 -2.09 -10.35 10.28
N PHE A 126 -3.10 -9.62 9.80
CA PHE A 126 -2.96 -8.72 8.66
C PHE A 126 -2.80 -7.28 9.14
N LEU A 127 -1.97 -6.52 8.45
CA LEU A 127 -1.89 -5.07 8.57
C LEU A 127 -2.48 -4.42 7.31
N ASP A 128 -2.67 -3.12 7.40
CA ASP A 128 -3.11 -2.26 6.31
C ASP A 128 -2.17 -2.33 5.08
N ASP A 129 -2.74 -2.41 3.87
CA ASP A 129 -2.06 -2.41 2.56
C ASP A 129 -2.74 -1.43 1.59
N GLY A 130 -3.38 -0.39 2.12
CA GLY A 130 -4.06 0.65 1.38
C GLY A 130 -5.54 0.33 1.16
N ILE A 131 -6.16 0.93 0.14
CA ILE A 131 -7.61 0.84 -0.13
C ILE A 131 -8.14 -0.61 -0.05
N VAL A 132 -7.36 -1.58 -0.55
CA VAL A 132 -7.72 -3.00 -0.57
C VAL A 132 -7.94 -3.62 0.81
N SER A 133 -7.36 -3.07 1.87
CA SER A 133 -7.59 -3.52 3.25
C SER A 133 -8.89 -3.00 3.84
N TYR A 134 -9.51 -1.99 3.22
CA TYR A 134 -10.71 -1.32 3.71
C TYR A 134 -11.98 -1.80 3.03
N VAL A 135 -11.91 -2.52 1.91
CA VAL A 135 -13.09 -2.94 1.14
C VAL A 135 -13.12 -4.43 0.86
N GLY A 136 -14.31 -5.01 1.03
CA GLY A 136 -14.59 -6.39 0.63
C GLY A 136 -13.62 -7.39 1.24
N ASN A 137 -13.30 -8.43 0.45
CA ASN A 137 -12.36 -9.47 0.85
C ASN A 137 -11.16 -9.50 -0.11
N MET A 138 -10.03 -8.95 0.32
CA MET A 138 -8.77 -8.93 -0.44
C MET A 138 -8.37 -10.32 -0.96
N ARG A 139 -8.63 -11.38 -0.18
CA ARG A 139 -8.33 -12.76 -0.54
C ARG A 139 -9.09 -13.22 -1.79
N ASP A 140 -10.33 -12.80 -1.93
CA ASP A 140 -11.18 -13.15 -3.07
C ASP A 140 -10.75 -12.45 -4.35
N ASN A 141 -10.24 -11.21 -4.22
CA ASN A 141 -9.73 -10.41 -5.33
C ASN A 141 -8.40 -10.95 -5.85
N GLU A 142 -7.47 -11.33 -4.96
CA GLU A 142 -6.14 -11.83 -5.37
C GLU A 142 -6.17 -13.29 -5.83
N TYR A 143 -7.03 -14.13 -5.22
CA TYR A 143 -7.10 -15.56 -5.51
C TYR A 143 -8.52 -15.97 -5.92
N PRO A 144 -9.00 -15.51 -7.09
CA PRO A 144 -10.34 -15.82 -7.58
C PRO A 144 -10.43 -17.25 -8.11
N GLY A 145 -11.67 -17.67 -8.40
CA GLY A 145 -11.97 -18.93 -9.09
C GLY A 145 -12.08 -20.19 -8.21
N LEU A 146 -12.71 -21.22 -8.77
CA LEU A 146 -13.09 -22.45 -8.05
C LEU A 146 -11.88 -23.21 -7.47
N ILE A 147 -10.77 -23.25 -8.22
CA ILE A 147 -9.54 -23.94 -7.80
C ILE A 147 -9.00 -23.33 -6.50
N ASN A 148 -8.94 -22.00 -6.42
CA ASN A 148 -8.41 -21.31 -5.26
C ASN A 148 -9.38 -21.28 -4.09
N LYS A 149 -10.69 -21.12 -4.35
CA LYS A 149 -11.72 -21.00 -3.31
C LYS A 149 -12.18 -22.33 -2.72
N LYS A 150 -12.14 -23.43 -3.48
CA LYS A 150 -12.68 -24.73 -3.05
C LYS A 150 -11.67 -25.87 -3.10
N ILE A 151 -10.96 -26.05 -4.22
CA ILE A 151 -10.10 -27.23 -4.41
C ILE A 151 -8.85 -27.17 -3.53
N LYS A 152 -8.07 -26.08 -3.58
CA LYS A 152 -6.85 -25.96 -2.75
C LYS A 152 -7.16 -26.00 -1.25
N PRO A 153 -8.19 -25.31 -0.73
CA PRO A 153 -8.53 -25.35 0.69
C PRO A 153 -8.92 -26.73 1.20
N PHE A 154 -9.56 -27.55 0.36
CA PHE A 154 -9.87 -28.94 0.70
C PHE A 154 -8.61 -29.75 1.06
N PHE A 155 -7.50 -29.52 0.35
CA PHE A 155 -6.19 -30.11 0.66
C PHE A 155 -5.39 -29.31 1.70
N GLY A 156 -6.01 -28.31 2.32
CA GLY A 156 -5.37 -27.45 3.30
C GLY A 156 -4.28 -26.55 2.72
N LYS A 157 -4.42 -26.14 1.45
CA LYS A 157 -3.46 -25.33 0.70
C LYS A 157 -4.05 -24.02 0.21
N GLY A 158 -3.19 -23.05 -0.07
CA GLY A 158 -3.53 -21.76 -0.65
C GLY A 158 -4.12 -20.77 0.34
N ALA A 159 -4.30 -19.54 -0.13
CA ALA A 159 -4.78 -18.41 0.66
C ALA A 159 -6.10 -18.69 1.40
N HIS A 160 -7.06 -19.33 0.73
CA HIS A 160 -8.38 -19.68 1.30
C HIS A 160 -8.34 -20.78 2.36
N SER A 161 -7.21 -21.48 2.52
CA SER A 161 -7.02 -22.45 3.61
C SER A 161 -6.49 -21.81 4.90
N ILE A 162 -6.13 -20.52 4.85
CA ILE A 162 -5.53 -19.77 5.95
C ILE A 162 -6.63 -18.98 6.65
N LYS A 163 -6.77 -19.22 7.96
CA LYS A 163 -7.59 -18.40 8.84
C LYS A 163 -6.77 -17.19 9.27
N ILE A 164 -7.31 -15.99 9.10
CA ILE A 164 -6.74 -14.76 9.65
C ILE A 164 -7.43 -14.51 10.99
N ASP A 165 -6.64 -14.22 12.03
CA ASP A 165 -7.17 -13.99 13.36
C ASP A 165 -7.50 -12.52 13.59
N GLU A 166 -6.68 -11.59 13.06
CA GLU A 166 -6.86 -10.16 13.25
C GLU A 166 -6.42 -9.34 12.03
N LEU A 167 -7.08 -8.19 11.82
CA LEU A 167 -6.70 -7.17 10.85
C LEU A 167 -6.44 -5.86 11.59
N TYR A 168 -5.29 -5.24 11.35
CA TYR A 168 -4.93 -3.93 11.88
C TYR A 168 -4.96 -2.89 10.77
N LEU A 169 -5.81 -1.87 10.92
CA LEU A 169 -5.97 -0.78 9.95
C LEU A 169 -5.42 0.52 10.51
N ASN A 170 -4.95 1.44 9.66
CA ASN A 170 -4.59 2.79 10.12
C ASN A 170 -5.81 3.63 10.53
N ASN A 171 -7.01 3.27 10.04
CA ASN A 171 -8.26 3.96 10.37
C ASN A 171 -9.47 3.02 10.44
N ILE A 172 -9.82 2.52 11.62
CA ILE A 172 -10.92 1.54 11.73
C ILE A 172 -12.30 2.13 11.42
N ALA A 173 -12.47 3.45 11.53
CA ALA A 173 -13.74 4.11 11.22
C ALA A 173 -14.11 4.03 9.73
N GLN A 174 -13.14 3.70 8.88
CA GLN A 174 -13.29 3.55 7.43
C GLN A 174 -13.39 2.09 6.99
N ASN A 175 -13.46 1.15 7.95
CA ASN A 175 -13.46 -0.27 7.66
C ASN A 175 -14.78 -0.73 7.02
N GLN A 176 -14.71 -1.23 5.79
CA GLN A 176 -15.75 -1.99 5.11
C GLN A 176 -15.26 -3.39 4.71
N SER A 177 -14.16 -3.85 5.30
CA SER A 177 -13.62 -5.17 5.01
C SER A 177 -14.49 -6.26 5.61
N SER A 178 -14.71 -7.32 4.83
CA SER A 178 -15.36 -8.56 5.26
C SER A 178 -14.35 -9.70 5.47
N MET A 179 -13.05 -9.38 5.57
CA MET A 179 -11.98 -10.37 5.62
C MET A 179 -11.92 -11.09 6.98
N VAL A 180 -12.18 -10.39 8.08
CA VAL A 180 -12.11 -10.91 9.45
C VAL A 180 -13.10 -10.22 10.38
N ASP A 181 -13.48 -10.91 11.46
CA ASP A 181 -14.37 -10.36 12.50
C ASP A 181 -13.62 -9.44 13.48
N HIS A 182 -12.31 -9.62 13.64
CA HIS A 182 -11.51 -8.89 14.61
C HIS A 182 -10.63 -7.84 13.94
N VAL A 183 -11.17 -6.63 13.81
CA VAL A 183 -10.45 -5.47 13.29
C VAL A 183 -9.98 -4.58 14.44
N ARG A 184 -8.73 -4.12 14.37
CA ARG A 184 -8.07 -3.26 15.36
C ARG A 184 -7.42 -2.09 14.67
N GLU A 185 -7.19 -1.02 15.42
CA GLU A 185 -6.52 0.17 14.89
C GLU A 185 -5.01 0.13 15.18
N LEU A 186 -4.21 0.54 14.22
CA LEU A 186 -2.79 0.82 14.41
C LEU A 186 -2.62 2.14 15.17
N PRO A 187 -1.55 2.28 15.97
CA PRO A 187 -1.15 3.56 16.53
C PRO A 187 -1.05 4.63 15.45
N LYS A 188 -1.73 5.75 15.69
CA LYS A 188 -1.81 6.86 14.72
C LYS A 188 -0.44 7.50 14.52
N LEU A 189 -0.04 7.64 13.26
CA LEU A 189 1.24 8.26 12.92
C LEU A 189 1.22 9.78 13.05
N VAL A 190 0.05 10.42 13.08
CA VAL A 190 -0.06 11.85 13.42
C VAL A 190 0.48 12.17 14.82
N ASN A 191 0.40 11.20 15.74
CA ASN A 191 0.91 11.31 17.11
C ASN A 191 2.34 10.75 17.23
N ALA A 192 3.00 10.47 16.12
CA ALA A 192 4.37 9.98 16.12
C ALA A 192 5.28 10.99 16.80
N LYS A 193 6.03 10.50 17.80
CA LYS A 193 7.10 11.29 18.40
C LYS A 193 8.16 11.62 17.34
N LYS A 194 8.89 12.72 17.55
CA LYS A 194 9.94 13.18 16.64
C LYS A 194 10.94 12.06 16.31
N GLU A 195 11.30 11.26 17.31
CA GLU A 195 12.23 10.14 17.18
C GLU A 195 11.70 9.05 16.23
N PHE A 196 10.40 8.80 16.23
CA PHE A 196 9.79 7.84 15.32
C PHE A 196 9.80 8.34 13.88
N LYS A 197 9.52 9.64 13.68
CA LYS A 197 9.60 10.27 12.35
C LYS A 197 11.04 10.28 11.81
N GLU A 198 12.02 10.58 12.65
CA GLU A 198 13.45 10.52 12.30
C GLU A 198 13.89 9.09 11.94
N LEU A 199 13.43 8.11 12.69
CA LEU A 199 13.64 6.69 12.40
C LEU A 199 13.07 6.31 11.03
N LEU A 200 11.83 6.69 10.72
CA LEU A 200 11.22 6.42 9.42
C LEU A 200 12.01 7.10 8.29
N ASN A 201 12.35 8.38 8.46
CA ASN A 201 13.14 9.12 7.48
C ASN A 201 14.50 8.45 7.23
N TYR A 202 15.17 7.98 8.29
CA TYR A 202 16.41 7.22 8.17
C TYR A 202 16.21 5.92 7.40
N VAL A 203 15.27 5.06 7.79
CA VAL A 203 15.05 3.74 7.16
C VAL A 203 14.75 3.89 5.67
N PHE A 204 13.91 4.84 5.29
CA PHE A 204 13.50 5.05 3.90
C PHE A 204 14.37 6.06 3.14
N GLY A 205 15.46 6.56 3.74
CA GLY A 205 16.39 7.49 3.07
C GLY A 205 15.76 8.83 2.69
N TYR A 206 14.74 9.27 3.42
CA TYR A 206 14.11 10.57 3.20
C TYR A 206 14.97 11.68 3.81
N ASN A 207 15.62 12.47 2.96
CA ASN A 207 16.56 13.53 3.35
C ASN A 207 16.27 14.90 2.73
N GLU A 208 15.37 14.96 1.74
CA GLU A 208 15.04 16.18 1.02
C GLU A 208 13.55 16.27 0.74
N LYS A 209 13.05 17.51 0.69
CA LYS A 209 11.66 17.79 0.28
C LYS A 209 11.41 17.33 -1.15
N CYS A 210 10.23 16.74 -1.36
CA CYS A 210 9.72 16.29 -2.65
C CYS A 210 8.68 17.28 -3.20
N LEU A 211 7.90 17.93 -2.33
CA LEU A 211 6.85 18.85 -2.71
C LEU A 211 7.33 20.30 -2.60
N ASN A 212 7.37 20.97 -3.74
CA ASN A 212 7.61 22.40 -3.85
C ASN A 212 6.41 23.17 -4.44
N THR A 213 5.29 22.50 -4.68
CA THR A 213 4.10 23.07 -5.31
C THR A 213 2.83 22.82 -4.50
N LYS A 214 1.80 23.62 -4.78
CA LYS A 214 0.45 23.44 -4.22
C LYS A 214 -0.27 22.23 -4.81
N TYR A 215 -0.17 22.00 -6.12
CA TYR A 215 -0.94 20.96 -6.82
C TYR A 215 -0.06 19.74 -7.11
N VAL A 216 -0.54 18.57 -6.70
CA VAL A 216 0.14 17.29 -6.89
C VAL A 216 -0.80 16.31 -7.58
N PHE A 217 -0.45 15.91 -8.79
CA PHE A 217 -1.10 14.80 -9.48
C PHE A 217 -0.41 13.49 -9.10
N LEU A 218 -1.15 12.58 -8.50
CA LEU A 218 -0.71 11.25 -8.09
C LEU A 218 -1.03 10.28 -9.23
N ASP A 219 -0.01 9.99 -10.04
CA ASP A 219 -0.19 9.09 -11.18
C ASP A 219 -0.47 7.65 -10.71
N GLN A 220 -1.19 6.92 -11.56
CA GLN A 220 -1.54 5.53 -11.33
C GLN A 220 -1.10 4.69 -12.52
N PHE A 221 -0.53 3.53 -12.22
CA PHE A 221 -0.22 2.56 -13.26
C PHE A 221 -1.52 2.08 -13.90
N THR A 222 -1.60 2.09 -15.23
CA THR A 222 -2.69 1.47 -15.97
C THR A 222 -2.66 -0.04 -15.70
N ASN A 223 -3.54 -0.51 -14.83
CA ASN A 223 -3.68 -1.92 -14.52
C ASN A 223 -4.85 -2.55 -15.30
N ASN A 224 -5.08 -3.84 -15.09
CA ASN A 224 -6.15 -4.56 -15.77
C ASN A 224 -7.57 -4.12 -15.36
N ASP A 225 -7.75 -3.30 -14.33
CA ASP A 225 -9.06 -2.99 -13.75
C ASP A 225 -9.67 -1.70 -14.30
N ILE A 226 -8.82 -0.77 -14.76
CA ILE A 226 -9.21 0.56 -15.20
C ILE A 226 -8.72 0.80 -16.63
N ASN A 227 -9.64 1.14 -17.52
CA ASN A 227 -9.28 1.64 -18.84
C ASN A 227 -9.24 3.18 -18.80
N MET A 228 -8.03 3.73 -18.66
CA MET A 228 -7.83 5.18 -18.56
C MET A 228 -7.89 5.91 -19.90
N GLU A 229 -7.76 5.19 -21.02
CA GLU A 229 -7.62 5.80 -22.35
C GLU A 229 -8.96 6.05 -23.06
N LYS A 230 -10.08 5.59 -22.53
CA LYS A 230 -11.38 5.76 -23.19
C LYS A 230 -11.91 7.21 -23.19
N VAL A 231 -11.49 8.04 -22.22
CA VAL A 231 -12.03 9.40 -22.06
C VAL A 231 -11.03 10.48 -22.47
N ILE A 232 -9.79 10.39 -21.96
CA ILE A 232 -8.72 11.34 -22.26
C ILE A 232 -7.37 10.68 -21.98
N SER A 233 -6.35 10.94 -22.80
CA SER A 233 -5.00 10.43 -22.52
C SER A 233 -4.43 11.09 -21.25
N LYS A 234 -3.53 10.41 -20.54
CA LYS A 234 -2.83 10.97 -19.37
C LYS A 234 -2.21 12.35 -19.69
N ALA A 235 -1.51 12.44 -20.82
CA ALA A 235 -0.87 13.67 -21.29
C ALA A 235 -1.86 14.81 -21.49
N ALA A 236 -3.00 14.54 -22.14
CA ALA A 236 -4.03 15.54 -22.39
C ALA A 236 -4.72 15.97 -21.09
N LEU A 237 -4.93 15.05 -20.15
CA LEU A 237 -5.46 15.38 -18.82
C LEU A 237 -4.49 16.28 -18.04
N TRP A 238 -3.19 15.92 -18.01
CA TRP A 238 -2.18 16.74 -17.34
C TRP A 238 -2.07 18.13 -17.96
N GLY A 239 -2.08 18.23 -19.30
CA GLY A 239 -2.10 19.51 -20.01
C GLY A 239 -3.33 20.35 -19.67
N LYS A 240 -4.51 19.72 -19.57
CA LYS A 240 -5.73 20.40 -19.11
C LYS A 240 -5.57 20.93 -17.69
N ILE A 241 -5.13 20.10 -16.73
CA ILE A 241 -4.94 20.54 -15.35
C ILE A 241 -3.91 21.68 -15.27
N ALA A 242 -2.80 21.57 -16.00
CA ALA A 242 -1.74 22.57 -16.08
C ALA A 242 -2.25 23.94 -16.57
N ALA A 243 -3.26 23.97 -17.44
CA ALA A 243 -3.85 25.20 -17.95
C ALA A 243 -4.68 25.98 -16.90
N PHE A 244 -5.14 25.32 -15.83
CA PHE A 244 -5.96 25.95 -14.78
C PHE A 244 -5.18 26.24 -13.49
N VAL A 245 -3.97 25.71 -13.33
CA VAL A 245 -3.12 26.01 -12.19
C VAL A 245 -2.09 27.09 -12.55
N PRO A 246 -1.55 27.85 -11.57
CA PRO A 246 -0.47 28.78 -11.86
C PRO A 246 0.72 28.05 -12.52
N LYS A 247 1.39 28.75 -13.45
CA LYS A 247 2.50 28.17 -14.22
C LYS A 247 3.57 27.64 -13.27
N GLY A 248 3.87 26.34 -13.38
CA GLY A 248 4.87 25.68 -12.55
C GLY A 248 4.38 25.21 -11.18
N GLU A 249 3.07 25.24 -10.92
CA GLU A 249 2.50 24.76 -9.65
C GLU A 249 1.92 23.34 -9.74
N LEU A 250 2.01 22.66 -10.90
CA LEU A 250 1.62 21.25 -11.04
C LEU A 250 2.83 20.33 -10.95
N LEU A 251 2.87 19.51 -9.90
CA LEU A 251 3.79 18.39 -9.78
C LEU A 251 3.07 17.08 -10.13
N VAL A 252 3.54 16.36 -11.13
CA VAL A 252 3.12 14.99 -11.44
C VAL A 252 4.08 14.02 -10.77
N ARG A 253 3.55 13.23 -9.86
CA ARG A 253 4.28 12.17 -9.19
C ARG A 253 3.98 10.85 -9.87
N LEU A 254 4.97 10.34 -10.60
CA LEU A 254 4.85 9.11 -11.37
C LEU A 254 4.67 7.89 -10.45
N HIS A 255 3.97 6.88 -10.94
CA HIS A 255 3.93 5.60 -10.24
C HIS A 255 5.34 4.99 -10.16
N PRO A 256 5.75 4.28 -9.09
CA PRO A 256 7.11 3.73 -8.96
C PRO A 256 7.59 2.82 -10.11
N HIS A 257 6.66 2.28 -10.91
CA HIS A 257 6.95 1.45 -12.08
C HIS A 257 6.92 2.23 -13.40
N ASP A 258 6.48 3.48 -13.40
CA ASP A 258 6.47 4.34 -14.57
C ASP A 258 7.77 5.13 -14.67
N THR A 259 8.39 5.11 -15.85
CA THR A 259 9.62 5.85 -16.16
C THR A 259 9.42 6.91 -17.23
N GLY A 260 8.22 6.99 -17.80
CA GLY A 260 7.87 7.93 -18.86
C GLY A 260 7.70 9.34 -18.30
N THR A 261 8.64 10.22 -18.61
CA THR A 261 8.44 11.67 -18.50
C THR A 261 8.03 12.22 -19.84
N MET A 262 7.12 13.19 -19.85
CA MET A 262 6.75 13.95 -21.05
C MET A 262 7.22 15.39 -20.88
N ASP A 263 7.63 16.04 -21.96
CA ASP A 263 7.89 17.48 -21.93
C ASP A 263 6.56 18.22 -22.08
N LEU A 264 5.97 18.62 -20.95
CA LEU A 264 4.70 19.33 -20.88
C LEU A 264 4.92 20.69 -20.22
N PRO A 265 4.71 21.81 -20.94
CA PRO A 265 4.89 23.14 -20.38
C PRO A 265 4.06 23.33 -19.10
N GLY A 266 4.71 23.79 -18.03
CA GLY A 266 4.06 24.06 -16.74
C GLY A 266 3.86 22.83 -15.85
N VAL A 267 4.33 21.65 -16.25
CA VAL A 267 4.28 20.41 -15.48
C VAL A 267 5.68 20.04 -14.98
N PHE A 268 5.82 19.86 -13.68
CA PHE A 268 7.02 19.28 -13.07
C PHE A 268 6.80 17.80 -12.80
N PHE A 269 7.82 16.97 -13.04
CA PHE A 269 7.76 15.55 -12.72
C PHE A 269 8.59 15.26 -11.47
N ASP A 270 7.95 14.67 -10.47
CA ASP A 270 8.65 14.16 -9.30
C ASP A 270 9.42 12.89 -9.70
N LYS A 271 10.72 13.05 -9.85
CA LYS A 271 11.65 11.95 -10.12
C LYS A 271 12.17 11.31 -8.83
N LYS A 272 11.84 11.88 -7.67
CA LYS A 272 12.25 11.34 -6.37
C LYS A 272 11.40 10.11 -6.07
N ARG A 273 12.06 9.02 -5.70
CA ARG A 273 11.42 7.72 -5.41
C ARG A 273 11.12 7.54 -3.92
N SER A 274 11.06 8.62 -3.16
CA SER A 274 10.70 8.62 -1.74
C SER A 274 9.36 7.95 -1.51
N LEU A 275 9.14 7.29 -0.36
CA LEU A 275 7.85 6.70 -0.05
C LEU A 275 6.77 7.79 0.10
N TRP A 276 5.60 7.64 -0.53
CA TRP A 276 4.55 8.67 -0.51
C TRP A 276 4.07 8.98 0.91
N GLU A 277 3.94 7.96 1.76
CA GLU A 277 3.57 8.14 3.17
C GLU A 277 4.57 9.02 3.92
N LEU A 278 5.86 8.98 3.54
CA LEU A 278 6.85 9.90 4.12
C LEU A 278 6.74 11.31 3.54
N VAL A 279 6.37 11.46 2.27
CA VAL A 279 6.03 12.78 1.74
C VAL A 279 4.83 13.35 2.51
N CYS A 280 3.82 12.53 2.79
CA CYS A 280 2.66 12.95 3.58
C CYS A 280 3.03 13.43 4.98
N ILE A 281 3.74 12.63 5.77
CA ILE A 281 4.09 13.01 7.15
C ILE A 281 5.05 14.21 7.23
N ASN A 282 5.84 14.47 6.19
CA ASN A 282 6.84 15.54 6.18
C ASN A 282 6.34 16.84 5.53
N GLU A 283 5.45 16.77 4.54
CA GLU A 283 5.22 17.87 3.61
C GLU A 283 3.74 18.16 3.30
N VAL A 284 2.88 17.13 3.24
CA VAL A 284 1.46 17.32 2.90
C VAL A 284 0.72 17.94 4.07
N ASN A 285 -0.08 18.97 3.78
CA ASN A 285 -0.91 19.69 4.74
C ASN A 285 -2.18 20.24 4.06
N ASP A 286 -2.97 21.01 4.79
CA ASP A 286 -4.23 21.60 4.35
C ASP A 286 -4.12 22.64 3.23
N LYS A 287 -2.92 23.02 2.79
CA LYS A 287 -2.73 23.91 1.63
C LYS A 287 -2.60 23.16 0.32
N ASN A 288 -2.28 21.86 0.37
CA ASN A 288 -2.06 21.06 -0.83
C ASN A 288 -3.38 20.68 -1.52
N VAL A 289 -3.30 20.49 -2.84
CA VAL A 289 -4.36 19.94 -3.68
C VAL A 289 -3.84 18.66 -4.31
N LEU A 290 -4.40 17.52 -3.91
CA LEU A 290 -4.03 16.21 -4.43
C LEU A 290 -5.07 15.75 -5.46
N ILE A 291 -4.58 15.36 -6.64
CA ILE A 291 -5.40 14.99 -7.78
C ILE A 291 -5.02 13.58 -8.20
N GLY A 292 -5.98 12.71 -8.48
CA GLY A 292 -5.68 11.37 -9.00
C GLY A 292 -6.94 10.56 -9.26
N TYR A 293 -6.81 9.39 -9.89
CA TYR A 293 -7.96 8.58 -10.29
C TYR A 293 -8.63 7.88 -9.10
N CYS A 294 -7.97 6.92 -8.48
CA CYS A 294 -8.48 6.22 -7.29
C CYS A 294 -7.34 5.56 -6.50
N SER A 295 -6.21 6.27 -6.37
CA SER A 295 -5.02 5.77 -5.69
C SER A 295 -5.18 5.78 -4.16
N THR A 296 -4.61 4.78 -3.48
CA THR A 296 -4.40 4.80 -2.02
C THR A 296 -3.73 6.11 -1.57
N ALA A 297 -2.84 6.65 -2.40
CA ALA A 297 -2.14 7.89 -2.11
C ALA A 297 -3.08 9.08 -1.82
N LEU A 298 -4.31 9.10 -2.36
CA LEU A 298 -5.31 10.14 -2.09
C LEU A 298 -5.97 10.01 -0.71
N ILE A 299 -6.11 8.79 -0.18
CA ILE A 299 -6.70 8.56 1.15
C ILE A 299 -5.64 8.64 2.26
N THR A 300 -4.36 8.38 1.94
CA THR A 300 -3.24 8.32 2.89
C THR A 300 -3.16 9.52 3.85
N PRO A 301 -3.20 10.80 3.40
CA PRO A 301 -3.11 11.95 4.31
C PRO A 301 -4.14 11.89 5.43
N LYS A 302 -5.40 11.60 5.08
CA LYS A 302 -6.49 11.53 6.05
C LYS A 302 -6.45 10.26 6.89
N PHE A 303 -6.27 9.10 6.26
CA PHE A 303 -6.41 7.80 6.93
C PHE A 303 -5.26 7.54 7.89
N ILE A 304 -4.05 8.02 7.59
CA ILE A 304 -2.85 7.73 8.37
C ILE A 304 -2.44 8.93 9.25
N PHE A 305 -2.59 10.15 8.74
CA PHE A 305 -2.04 11.36 9.36
C PHE A 305 -3.10 12.37 9.81
N ASP A 306 -4.40 12.10 9.63
CA ASP A 306 -5.52 13.03 9.89
C ASP A 306 -5.35 14.41 9.20
N GLU A 307 -4.57 14.47 8.12
CA GLU A 307 -4.40 15.66 7.30
C GLU A 307 -5.52 15.78 6.27
N GLU A 308 -5.99 17.00 6.02
CA GLU A 308 -7.13 17.29 5.15
C GLU A 308 -6.74 18.19 3.96
N PRO A 309 -5.83 17.79 3.06
CA PRO A 309 -5.61 18.52 1.81
C PRO A 309 -6.89 18.55 0.96
N ILE A 310 -6.96 19.40 -0.07
CA ILE A 310 -8.05 19.29 -1.04
C ILE A 310 -7.79 18.03 -1.88
N ILE A 311 -8.78 17.15 -1.99
CA ILE A 311 -8.73 15.94 -2.80
C ILE A 311 -9.63 16.12 -4.02
N ILE A 312 -9.09 15.92 -5.22
CA ILE A 312 -9.85 15.81 -6.47
C ILE A 312 -9.70 14.37 -6.99
N CYS A 313 -10.76 13.58 -6.84
CA CYS A 313 -10.75 12.16 -7.19
C CYS A 313 -11.46 11.91 -8.52
N LEU A 314 -10.71 11.41 -9.51
CA LEU A 314 -11.10 11.35 -10.91
C LEU A 314 -11.70 10.00 -11.33
N TYR A 315 -12.07 9.12 -10.40
CA TYR A 315 -12.53 7.76 -10.74
C TYR A 315 -13.80 7.74 -11.61
N LYS A 316 -14.64 8.79 -11.57
CA LYS A 316 -15.81 8.90 -12.46
C LYS A 316 -15.45 9.26 -13.90
N LEU A 317 -14.21 9.68 -14.16
CA LEU A 317 -13.70 10.02 -15.49
C LEU A 317 -13.02 8.84 -16.18
N VAL A 318 -13.06 7.64 -15.59
CA VAL A 318 -12.48 6.41 -16.14
C VAL A 318 -13.48 5.27 -16.15
N GLU A 319 -13.24 4.28 -17.00
CA GLU A 319 -14.09 3.09 -17.07
C GLU A 319 -13.48 1.93 -16.29
N PHE A 320 -14.24 1.42 -15.32
CA PHE A 320 -13.91 0.20 -14.60
C PHE A 320 -14.42 -1.02 -15.36
N ARG A 321 -13.57 -2.04 -15.53
CA ARG A 321 -14.00 -3.31 -16.13
C ARG A 321 -14.96 -4.08 -15.23
N ASN A 322 -14.83 -3.92 -13.92
CA ASN A 322 -15.69 -4.53 -12.91
C ASN A 322 -16.54 -3.46 -12.23
N LYS A 323 -17.87 -3.55 -12.37
CA LYS A 323 -18.84 -2.62 -11.75
C LYS A 323 -18.85 -2.69 -10.23
N GLU A 324 -18.67 -3.87 -9.64
CA GLU A 324 -18.55 -4.03 -8.19
C GLU A 324 -17.34 -3.25 -7.68
N LYS A 325 -16.22 -3.32 -8.43
CA LYS A 325 -15.01 -2.58 -8.07
C LYS A 325 -15.22 -1.06 -8.14
N ALA A 326 -15.95 -0.58 -9.15
CA ALA A 326 -16.32 0.83 -9.24
C ALA A 326 -17.14 1.27 -8.01
N GLN A 327 -18.09 0.44 -7.56
CA GLN A 327 -18.90 0.72 -6.38
C GLN A 327 -18.08 0.70 -5.08
N GLU A 328 -17.14 -0.24 -4.93
CA GLU A 328 -16.22 -0.25 -3.79
C GLU A 328 -15.41 1.05 -3.71
N ILE A 329 -14.89 1.52 -4.84
CA ILE A 329 -14.13 2.78 -4.92
C ILE A 329 -15.03 3.98 -4.60
N ASP A 330 -16.24 4.03 -5.14
CA ASP A 330 -17.23 5.07 -4.83
C ASP A 330 -17.50 5.14 -3.32
N ASN A 331 -17.77 4.00 -2.70
CA ASN A 331 -18.00 3.91 -1.25
C ASN A 331 -16.80 4.41 -0.43
N VAL A 332 -15.57 4.08 -0.82
CA VAL A 332 -14.35 4.55 -0.14
C VAL A 332 -14.22 6.06 -0.20
N PHE A 333 -14.40 6.66 -1.37
CA PHE A 333 -14.25 8.12 -1.51
C PHE A 333 -15.42 8.88 -0.90
N MET A 334 -16.62 8.30 -0.85
CA MET A 334 -17.73 8.85 -0.08
C MET A 334 -17.44 8.81 1.43
N GLN A 335 -16.90 7.71 1.96
CA GLN A 335 -16.49 7.65 3.37
C GLN A 335 -15.33 8.59 3.69
N LEU A 336 -14.35 8.71 2.78
CA LEU A 336 -13.27 9.70 2.89
C LEU A 336 -13.88 11.10 3.04
N ARG A 337 -14.81 11.47 2.15
CA ARG A 337 -15.49 12.76 2.20
C ARG A 337 -16.22 12.99 3.52
N GLU A 338 -16.94 11.99 4.01
CA GLU A 338 -17.66 12.07 5.30
C GLU A 338 -16.71 12.17 6.50
N SER A 339 -15.48 11.65 6.39
CA SER A 339 -14.48 11.74 7.45
C SER A 339 -13.80 13.12 7.58
N TYR A 340 -13.92 13.97 6.56
CA TYR A 340 -13.34 15.31 6.57
C TYR A 340 -14.14 16.27 7.45
N ARG A 341 -13.46 17.12 8.21
CA ARG A 341 -14.09 18.23 8.95
C ARG A 341 -14.81 19.18 8.00
N ARG A 342 -14.22 19.39 6.81
CA ARG A 342 -14.78 20.15 5.68
C ARG A 342 -14.99 19.26 4.47
N LYS A 343 -16.19 18.69 4.36
CA LYS A 343 -16.58 17.70 3.32
C LYS A 343 -16.44 18.23 1.89
N GLU A 344 -16.51 19.54 1.70
CA GLU A 344 -16.32 20.22 0.41
C GLU A 344 -14.89 20.13 -0.12
N ARG A 345 -13.92 19.72 0.71
CA ARG A 345 -12.53 19.52 0.31
C ARG A 345 -12.29 18.19 -0.41
N VAL A 346 -13.24 17.26 -0.40
CA VAL A 346 -13.17 16.03 -1.18
C VAL A 346 -14.15 16.15 -2.34
N ILE A 347 -13.60 16.26 -3.55
CA ILE A 347 -14.32 16.62 -4.77
C ILE A 347 -14.19 15.49 -5.77
N ILE A 348 -15.34 15.09 -6.36
CA ILE A 348 -15.44 13.97 -7.30
C ILE A 348 -16.16 14.48 -8.54
N PRO A 349 -15.44 15.04 -9.54
CA PRO A 349 -16.07 15.52 -10.77
C PRO A 349 -16.65 14.36 -11.57
N GLY A 350 -17.88 14.52 -12.07
CA GLY A 350 -18.57 13.54 -12.91
C GLY A 350 -18.17 13.57 -14.39
N ASN A 351 -17.57 14.67 -14.85
CA ASN A 351 -17.11 14.86 -16.22
C ASN A 351 -15.98 15.91 -16.29
N ILE A 352 -15.41 16.10 -17.49
CA ILE A 352 -14.30 17.04 -17.72
C ILE A 352 -14.72 18.49 -17.46
N THR A 353 -15.93 18.89 -17.83
CA THR A 353 -16.43 20.26 -17.60
C THR A 353 -16.52 20.57 -16.10
N GLU A 354 -17.00 19.62 -15.29
CA GLU A 354 -17.01 19.75 -13.83
C GLU A 354 -15.61 19.83 -13.24
N LEU A 355 -14.66 19.04 -13.76
CA LEU A 355 -13.25 19.13 -13.37
C LEU A 355 -12.68 20.54 -13.65
N GLU A 356 -12.94 21.09 -14.83
CA GLU A 356 -12.47 22.42 -15.22
C GLU A 356 -13.04 23.50 -14.28
N SER A 357 -14.34 23.46 -13.96
CA SER A 357 -14.97 24.38 -13.00
C SER A 357 -14.41 24.25 -11.57
N VAL A 358 -14.09 23.02 -11.13
CA VAL A 358 -13.47 22.78 -9.83
C VAL A 358 -12.06 23.39 -9.76
N LEU A 359 -11.25 23.18 -10.80
CA LEU A 359 -9.89 23.71 -10.86
C LEU A 359 -9.87 25.24 -10.87
N GLU A 360 -10.78 25.87 -11.63
CA GLU A 360 -10.95 27.32 -11.66
C GLU A 360 -11.32 27.88 -10.27
N LYS A 361 -12.27 27.25 -9.57
CA LYS A 361 -12.64 27.68 -8.22
C LYS A 361 -11.47 27.57 -7.24
N ILE A 362 -10.68 26.50 -7.32
CA ILE A 362 -9.55 26.27 -6.40
C ILE A 362 -8.39 27.22 -6.71
N SER A 363 -8.13 27.57 -7.97
CA SER A 363 -7.05 28.50 -8.33
C SER A 363 -7.31 29.92 -7.82
N LEU A 364 -8.58 30.28 -7.59
CA LEU A 364 -8.98 31.55 -6.96
C LEU A 364 -8.85 31.55 -5.43
N LEU A 365 -8.74 30.38 -4.79
CA LEU A 365 -8.49 30.28 -3.35
C LEU A 365 -7.01 30.54 -3.08
N LYS A 366 -6.70 31.77 -2.64
CA LYS A 366 -5.34 32.21 -2.27
C LYS A 366 -4.77 31.42 -1.10
#